data_AF-A0AA97BMB0-F1
#
_entry.id   AF-A0AA97BMB0-F1
#
_cell.length_a   1.000
_cell.length_b   1.000
_cell.length_c   1.000
_cell.angle_alpha   90.00
_cell.angle_beta   90.00
_cell.angle_gamma   90.00
#
_symmetry.space_group_name_H-M   'P 1'
#
loop_
_entity.id
_entity.type
_entity.pdbx_description
1 polymer ?
#
loop_
_entity_poly.entity_id
_entity_poly.type
_entity_poly.pdbx_seq_one_letter_code
_entity_poly.pdbx_strand_id
1 'polypeptide(L)'
;MNIPEPMFTPVYDLGNGEDTTMLAVIKQNREDEKNTRSIIFASRLRRLSNQVMKDKLDYAQIAQLLESEANHIEHQAQELNYV
;
A
#
# COMPACT_ATOMS: atom_id res chain seq x y z
N MET A 1 10.15 -49.73 39.36
CA MET A 1 9.57 -49.14 38.14
C MET A 1 10.70 -48.43 37.42
N ASN A 2 11.00 -48.81 36.17
CA ASN A 2 12.03 -48.15 35.38
C ASN A 2 11.36 -47.03 34.57
N ILE A 3 11.59 -45.78 34.96
CA ILE A 3 11.03 -44.62 34.25
C ILE A 3 11.94 -44.37 33.04
N PRO A 4 11.44 -44.38 31.80
CA PRO A 4 12.27 -44.13 30.63
C PRO A 4 12.85 -42.72 30.69
N GLU A 5 14.12 -42.57 30.31
CA GLU A 5 14.75 -41.25 30.23
C GLU A 5 14.02 -40.38 29.19
N PRO A 6 13.80 -39.08 29.50
CA PRO A 6 13.17 -38.17 28.56
C PRO A 6 14.06 -37.98 27.33
N MET A 7 13.56 -38.45 26.18
CA MET A 7 14.16 -38.16 24.89
C MET A 7 13.89 -36.69 24.53
N PHE A 8 14.91 -35.85 24.64
CA PHE A 8 14.86 -34.50 24.07
C PHE A 8 14.87 -34.64 22.55
N THR A 9 13.71 -34.49 21.92
CA THR A 9 13.64 -34.28 20.47
C THR A 9 14.20 -32.89 20.19
N PRO A 10 15.24 -32.74 19.34
CA PRO A 10 15.67 -31.43 18.91
C PRO A 10 14.48 -30.75 18.22
N VAL A 11 14.14 -29.55 18.67
CA VAL A 11 13.29 -28.65 17.87
C VAL A 11 14.08 -28.44 16.58
N TYR A 12 13.55 -28.92 15.46
CA TYR A 12 14.08 -28.52 14.17
C TYR A 12 13.95 -27.01 14.11
N ASP A 13 15.08 -26.31 14.11
CA ASP A 13 15.11 -24.92 13.64
C ASP A 13 14.51 -24.96 12.24
N LEU A 14 13.27 -24.49 12.12
CA LEU A 14 12.59 -24.50 10.84
C LEU A 14 13.35 -23.65 9.84
N GLY A 15 14.33 -22.82 10.27
CA GLY A 15 15.17 -22.01 9.41
C GLY A 15 14.33 -21.26 8.38
N ASN A 16 14.92 -20.58 7.42
CA ASN A 16 14.46 -20.38 6.04
C ASN A 16 12.93 -20.38 5.62
N GLY A 17 12.04 -21.27 6.06
CA GLY A 17 10.65 -21.41 5.58
C GLY A 17 9.64 -20.37 6.08
N GLU A 18 9.69 -19.99 7.37
CA GLU A 18 8.81 -18.94 7.91
C GLU A 18 9.22 -17.54 7.44
N ASP A 19 10.53 -17.28 7.36
CA ASP A 19 11.08 -16.03 6.83
C ASP A 19 10.74 -15.83 5.35
N THR A 20 10.80 -16.89 4.52
CA THR A 20 10.43 -16.80 3.11
C THR A 20 8.93 -16.58 2.92
N THR A 21 8.09 -17.18 3.77
CA THR A 21 6.64 -16.98 3.77
C THR A 21 6.29 -15.55 4.19
N MET A 22 6.92 -15.03 5.25
CA MET A 22 6.75 -13.66 5.71
C MET A 22 7.15 -12.63 4.63
N LEU A 23 8.30 -12.83 3.98
CA LEU A 23 8.76 -11.96 2.90
C LEU A 23 7.81 -11.97 1.70
N ALA A 24 7.24 -13.12 1.36
CA ALA A 24 6.25 -13.24 0.29
C ALA A 24 4.97 -12.45 0.61
N VAL A 25 4.47 -12.55 1.85
CA VAL A 25 3.29 -11.81 2.32
C VAL A 25 3.55 -10.30 2.32
N ILE A 26 4.71 -9.85 2.82
CA ILE A 26 5.09 -8.42 2.79
C ILE A 26 5.13 -7.90 1.36
N LYS A 27 5.71 -8.67 0.43
CA LYS A 27 5.76 -8.28 -0.98
C LYS A 27 4.36 -8.19 -1.58
N GLN A 28 3.50 -9.16 -1.32
CA GLN A 28 2.12 -9.15 -1.82
C GLN A 28 1.36 -7.93 -1.28
N ASN A 29 1.43 -7.67 0.02
CA ASN A 29 0.77 -6.50 0.62
C ASN A 29 1.24 -5.19 -0.01
N ARG A 30 2.55 -5.04 -0.28
CA ARG A 30 3.09 -3.85 -0.96
C ARG A 30 2.55 -3.69 -2.38
N GLU A 31 2.39 -4.77 -3.13
CA GLU A 31 1.83 -4.71 -4.49
C GLU A 31 0.32 -4.44 -4.47
N ASP A 32 -0.43 -5.07 -3.56
CA ASP A 32 -1.87 -4.82 -3.38
C ASP A 32 -2.13 -3.36 -2.96
N GLU A 33 -1.27 -2.81 -2.10
CA GLU A 33 -1.32 -1.40 -1.70
C GLU A 33 -1.05 -0.47 -2.89
N LYS A 34 0.01 -0.72 -3.67
CA LYS A 34 0.29 0.06 -4.89
C LYS A 34 -0.89 0.03 -5.86
N ASN A 35 -1.45 -1.14 -6.12
CA ASN A 35 -2.58 -1.30 -7.02
C ASN A 35 -3.81 -0.52 -6.52
N THR A 36 -4.13 -0.66 -5.23
CA THR A 36 -5.23 0.07 -4.59
C THR A 36 -5.05 1.59 -4.71
N ARG A 37 -3.83 2.09 -4.48
CA ARG A 37 -3.48 3.51 -4.64
C ARG A 37 -3.66 3.99 -6.07
N SER A 38 -3.19 3.23 -7.06
CA SER A 38 -3.37 3.54 -8.49
C SER A 38 -4.84 3.65 -8.87
N ILE A 39 -5.70 2.76 -8.36
CA ILE A 39 -7.15 2.81 -8.59
C ILE A 39 -7.76 4.09 -7.99
N ILE A 40 -7.38 4.44 -6.76
CA ILE A 40 -7.85 5.65 -6.07
C ILE A 40 -7.45 6.92 -6.84
N PHE A 41 -6.18 7.03 -7.26
CA PHE A 41 -5.71 8.18 -8.03
C PHE A 41 -6.41 8.29 -9.38
N ALA A 42 -6.59 7.19 -10.10
CA ALA A 42 -7.35 7.20 -11.35
C ALA A 42 -8.81 7.64 -11.13
N SER A 43 -9.45 7.21 -10.03
CA SER A 43 -10.80 7.65 -9.67
C SER A 43 -10.86 9.16 -9.39
N ARG A 44 -9.87 9.70 -8.68
CA ARG A 44 -9.77 11.14 -8.39
C ARG A 44 -9.62 11.96 -9.66
N LEU A 45 -8.73 11.57 -10.56
CA LEU A 45 -8.55 12.25 -11.85
C LEU A 45 -9.84 12.26 -12.69
N ARG A 46 -10.58 11.15 -12.73
CA ARG A 46 -11.89 11.09 -13.40
C ARG A 46 -12.91 12.04 -12.76
N ARG A 47 -12.93 12.13 -11.42
CA ARG A 47 -13.79 13.08 -10.69
C ARG A 47 -13.47 14.53 -11.06
N LEU A 48 -12.18 14.90 -11.09
CA LEU A 48 -11.74 16.24 -11.50
C LEU A 48 -12.11 16.53 -12.95
N SER A 49 -11.88 15.58 -13.86
CA SER A 49 -12.28 15.71 -15.26
C SER A 49 -13.78 15.95 -15.42
N ASN A 50 -14.61 15.20 -14.69
CA ASN A 50 -16.06 15.41 -14.68
C ASN A 50 -16.44 16.80 -14.14
N GLN A 51 -15.75 17.28 -13.10
CA GLN A 51 -15.96 18.62 -12.55
C GLN A 51 -15.61 19.71 -13.57
N VAL A 52 -14.47 19.59 -14.24
CA VAL A 52 -14.04 20.52 -15.31
C VAL A 52 -15.10 20.62 -16.40
N MET A 53 -15.64 19.48 -16.85
CA MET A 53 -16.66 19.44 -17.91
C MET A 53 -18.00 20.00 -17.42
N LYS A 54 -18.42 19.66 -16.20
CA LYS A 54 -19.70 20.09 -15.62
C LYS A 54 -19.73 21.60 -15.38
N ASP A 55 -18.67 22.13 -14.78
CA ASP A 55 -18.62 23.51 -14.32
C ASP A 55 -18.01 24.45 -15.38
N LYS A 56 -17.58 23.90 -16.53
CA LYS A 56 -16.98 24.62 -17.66
C LYS A 56 -15.79 25.48 -17.21
N LEU A 57 -14.90 24.87 -16.43
CA LEU A 57 -13.74 25.56 -15.87
C LEU A 57 -12.82 26.06 -16.98
N ASP A 58 -12.27 27.26 -16.80
CA ASP A 58 -11.23 27.80 -17.68
C ASP A 58 -9.86 27.19 -17.39
N TYR A 59 -8.87 27.50 -18.23
CA TYR A 59 -7.52 26.93 -18.11
C TYR A 59 -6.82 27.29 -16.79
N ALA A 60 -7.09 28.46 -16.21
CA ALA A 60 -6.47 28.88 -14.96
C ALA A 60 -7.09 28.12 -13.77
N GLN A 61 -8.41 27.94 -13.79
CA GLN A 61 -9.13 27.15 -12.81
C GLN A 61 -8.73 25.66 -12.87
N ILE A 62 -8.54 25.12 -14.08
CA ILE A 62 -8.03 23.75 -14.27
C ILE A 62 -6.62 23.62 -13.69
N ALA A 63 -5.73 24.57 -13.98
CA ALA A 63 -4.36 24.54 -13.45
C ALA A 63 -4.34 24.55 -11.92
N GLN A 64 -5.13 25.42 -11.28
CA GLN A 64 -5.25 25.46 -9.82
C GLN A 64 -5.82 24.16 -9.24
N LEU A 65 -6.81 23.55 -9.91
CA LEU A 65 -7.40 22.29 -9.49
C LEU A 65 -6.39 21.13 -9.54
N LEU A 66 -5.59 21.07 -10.61
CA LEU A 66 -4.53 20.07 -10.75
C LEU A 66 -3.42 20.25 -9.72
N GLU A 67 -3.01 21.51 -9.47
CA GLU A 67 -2.00 21.83 -8.46
C GLU A 67 -2.47 21.46 -7.05
N SER A 68 -3.74 21.74 -6.73
CA SER A 68 -4.33 21.35 -5.45
C SER A 68 -4.37 19.83 -5.28
N GLU A 69 -4.65 19.07 -6.35
CA GLU A 69 -4.65 17.61 -6.28
C GLU A 69 -3.23 17.06 -6.14
N ALA A 70 -2.24 17.63 -6.84
CA ALA A 70 -0.84 17.26 -6.70
C ALA A 70 -0.36 17.45 -5.25
N ASN A 71 -0.61 18.63 -4.67
CA ASN A 71 -0.30 18.90 -3.25
C ASN A 71 -0.97 17.91 -2.31
N HIS A 72 -2.24 17.56 -2.55
CA HIS A 72 -2.94 16.57 -1.75
C HIS A 72 -2.32 15.18 -1.86
N ILE A 73 -1.91 14.75 -3.06
CA ILE A 73 -1.21 13.48 -3.27
C ILE A 73 0.15 13.47 -2.56
N GLU A 74 0.91 14.56 -2.64
CA GLU A 74 2.21 14.69 -1.96
C GLU A 74 2.05 14.64 -0.44
N HIS A 75 1.06 15.34 0.12
CA HIS A 75 0.75 15.27 1.55
C HIS A 75 0.40 13.84 1.99
N GLN A 76 -0.44 13.15 1.22
CA GLN A 76 -0.76 11.76 1.52
C GLN A 76 0.48 10.86 1.44
N ALA A 77 1.36 11.07 0.46
CA ALA A 77 2.61 10.33 0.36
C ALA A 77 3.52 10.56 1.58
N GLN A 78 3.56 11.79 2.11
CA GLN A 78 4.31 12.12 3.32
C GLN A 78 3.72 11.42 4.55
N GLU A 79 2.40 11.45 4.76
CA GLU A 79 1.74 10.79 5.90
C GLU A 79 2.06 9.29 5.98
N LEU A 80 2.24 8.65 4.83
CA LEU A 80 2.53 7.21 4.75
C LEU A 80 3.99 6.87 5.00
N ASN A 81 4.90 7.84 4.85
CA ASN A 81 6.30 7.66 5.21
C ASN A 81 6.51 7.67 6.74
N TYR A 82 5.49 8.02 7.53
CA TYR A 82 5.52 8.00 8.99
C TYR A 82 4.92 6.72 9.62
N VAL A 83 4.57 5.73 8.81
CA VAL A 83 4.06 4.41 9.24
C VAL A 83 5.11 3.34 8.97
#